data_AF-A0A3D3AMY9-F1
#
_entry.id   AF-A0A3D3AMY9-F1
#
_cell.length_a   1.000
_cell.length_b   1.000
_cell.length_c   1.000
_cell.angle_alpha   90.00
_cell.angle_beta   90.00
_cell.angle_gamma   90.00
#
_symmetry.space_group_name_H-M   'P 1'
#
loop_
_entity.id
_entity.type
_entity.pdbx_description
1 polymer ?
#
loop_
_entity_poly.entity_id
_entity_poly.type
_entity_poly.pdbx_seq_one_letter_code
_entity_poly.pdbx_strand_id
1 'polypeptide(L)'
;IGNIPVVIEAIREKKSPYTFIEVMSCPGGCLGGGGQPIPRNMSKIKKRQQGIYEVDRGKKLRCSHENLSVQQLYTEFLEHPGSHKSHQYLHTHYHSRKKGELK
;
A
#
# COMPACT_ATOMS: atom_id res chain seq x y z
N ILE A 1 -2.77 14.03 7.63
CA ILE A 1 -3.19 13.73 6.24
C ILE A 1 -3.71 15.01 5.56
N GLY A 2 -2.91 16.09 5.58
CA GLY A 2 -3.41 17.44 5.27
C GLY A 2 -3.47 17.79 3.79
N ASN A 3 -2.71 17.10 2.94
CA ASN A 3 -2.60 17.38 1.50
C ASN A 3 -3.63 16.66 0.63
N ILE A 4 -4.36 15.68 1.18
CA ILE A 4 -5.35 14.90 0.41
C ILE A 4 -6.55 15.72 -0.07
N PRO A 5 -7.15 16.64 0.72
CA PRO A 5 -8.36 17.35 0.29
C PRO A 5 -8.18 18.07 -1.05
N VAL A 6 -7.00 18.64 -1.31
CA VAL A 6 -6.66 19.29 -2.57
C VAL A 6 -6.70 18.31 -3.75
N VAL A 7 -6.15 17.11 -3.56
CA VAL A 7 -6.16 16.05 -4.59
C VAL A 7 -7.59 15.57 -4.84
N ILE A 8 -8.38 15.36 -3.79
CA ILE A 8 -9.78 14.93 -3.91
C ILE A 8 -10.62 15.96 -4.67
N GLU A 9 -10.41 17.25 -4.41
CA GLU A 9 -11.15 18.30 -5.11
C GLU A 9 -10.79 18.36 -6.59
N ALA A 10 -9.51 18.25 -6.94
CA ALA A 10 -9.09 18.17 -8.34
C ALA A 10 -9.70 16.97 -9.08
N ILE A 11 -9.91 15.83 -8.40
CA ILE A 11 -10.60 14.67 -8.99
C ILE A 11 -12.08 14.98 -9.23
N ARG A 12 -12.77 15.58 -8.26
CA ARG A 12 -14.20 15.94 -8.37
C ARG A 12 -14.45 16.93 -9.51
N GLU A 13 -13.55 17.89 -9.67
CA GLU A 13 -13.58 18.88 -10.75
C GLU A 13 -13.14 18.31 -12.10
N LYS A 14 -12.78 17.02 -12.17
CA LYS A 14 -12.24 16.36 -13.38
C LYS A 14 -10.96 17.02 -13.93
N LYS A 15 -10.18 17.66 -13.07
CA LYS A 15 -8.89 18.30 -13.40
C LYS A 15 -7.69 17.42 -13.06
N SER A 16 -7.87 16.35 -12.29
CA SER A 16 -6.80 15.42 -11.96
C SER A 16 -6.28 14.69 -13.21
N PRO A 17 -4.96 14.72 -13.49
CA PRO A 17 -4.38 14.01 -14.62
C PRO A 17 -4.05 12.53 -14.31
N TYR A 18 -4.34 12.04 -13.09
CA TYR A 18 -3.87 10.73 -12.62
C TYR A 18 -4.93 9.64 -12.75
N THR A 19 -4.54 8.47 -13.26
CA THR A 19 -5.38 7.26 -13.35
C THR A 19 -5.41 6.45 -12.06
N PHE A 20 -4.32 6.48 -11.29
CA PHE A 20 -4.17 5.74 -10.04
C PHE A 20 -3.48 6.61 -8.99
N ILE A 21 -3.98 6.57 -7.76
CA ILE A 21 -3.52 7.41 -6.66
C ILE A 21 -3.32 6.55 -5.41
N GLU A 22 -2.10 6.51 -4.90
CA GLU A 22 -1.76 5.89 -3.62
C GLU A 22 -1.68 6.95 -2.52
N VAL A 23 -2.23 6.63 -1.35
CA VAL A 23 -2.35 7.55 -0.22
C VAL A 23 -1.57 7.01 0.98
N MET A 24 -0.66 7.83 1.50
CA MET A 24 0.09 7.55 2.73
C MET A 24 -0.26 8.55 3.83
N SER A 25 -0.50 8.05 5.04
CA SER A 25 -0.89 8.90 6.17
C SER A 25 0.26 9.68 6.79
N CYS A 26 1.49 9.13 6.74
CA CYS A 26 2.68 9.71 7.35
C CYS A 26 3.59 10.37 6.28
N PRO A 27 4.12 11.58 6.56
CA PRO A 27 5.20 12.15 5.75
C PRO A 27 6.40 11.20 5.72
N GLY A 28 6.92 10.89 4.53
CA GLY A 28 7.99 9.90 4.35
C GLY A 28 7.52 8.43 4.41
N GLY A 29 6.21 8.17 4.32
CA GLY A 29 5.64 6.82 4.28
C GLY A 29 5.86 6.04 5.59
N CYS A 30 5.84 4.72 5.52
CA CYS A 30 5.98 3.83 6.68
C CYS A 30 7.28 4.07 7.48
N LEU A 31 8.37 4.45 6.80
CA LEU A 31 9.67 4.75 7.41
C LEU A 31 9.67 6.06 8.22
N GLY A 32 8.67 6.92 8.00
CA GLY A 32 8.37 8.12 8.77
C GLY A 32 7.25 7.94 9.79
N GLY A 33 6.75 6.71 9.99
CA GLY A 33 5.64 6.41 10.89
C GLY A 33 5.90 6.74 12.37
N GLY A 34 4.81 6.90 13.13
CA GLY A 34 4.86 7.28 14.55
C GLY A 34 5.69 6.35 15.44
N GLY A 35 5.76 5.05 15.12
CA GLY A 35 6.55 4.05 15.85
C GLY A 35 8.06 4.04 15.54
N GLN A 36 8.55 4.93 14.67
CA GLN A 36 9.96 4.94 14.27
C GLN A 36 10.84 5.70 15.27
N PRO A 37 12.12 5.32 15.44
CA PRO A 37 13.05 5.96 16.39
C PRO A 37 13.21 7.47 16.18
N ILE A 38 13.28 8.21 17.29
CA ILE A 38 13.42 9.66 17.39
C ILE A 38 14.92 10.05 17.48
N PRO A 39 15.39 11.17 16.88
CA PRO A 39 14.64 12.11 16.05
C PRO A 39 14.36 11.57 14.65
N ARG A 40 13.16 11.87 14.15
CA ARG A 40 12.62 11.41 12.88
C ARG A 40 12.81 12.50 11.83
N ASN A 41 13.98 12.51 11.19
CA ASN A 41 14.32 13.50 10.16
C ASN A 41 14.42 12.85 8.76
N MET A 42 14.26 13.66 7.72
CA MET A 42 14.26 13.16 6.33
C MET A 42 15.58 12.51 5.91
N SER A 43 16.72 12.96 6.47
CA SER A 43 18.02 12.33 6.18
C SER A 43 18.06 10.87 6.65
N LYS A 44 17.58 10.59 7.87
CA LYS A 44 17.47 9.22 8.40
C LYS A 44 16.47 8.38 7.63
N ILE A 45 15.33 8.94 7.22
CA ILE A 45 14.33 8.24 6.41
C ILE A 45 14.95 7.82 5.06
N LYS A 46 15.68 8.72 4.39
CA LYS A 46 16.39 8.40 3.15
C LYS A 46 17.41 7.28 3.33
N LYS A 47 18.21 7.31 4.41
CA LYS A 47 19.17 6.23 4.71
C LYS A 47 18.48 4.87 4.94
N ARG A 48 17.35 4.85 5.65
CA ARG A 48 16.55 3.61 5.84
C ARG A 48 16.00 3.09 4.52
N GLN A 49 15.47 3.99 3.68
CA GLN A 49 14.96 3.65 2.35
C GLN A 49 16.07 3.06 1.47
N GLN A 50 17.25 3.67 1.48
CA GLN A 50 18.41 3.19 0.72
C GLN A 50 18.80 1.77 1.13
N GLY A 51 18.93 1.48 2.44
CA GLY A 51 19.27 0.13 2.89
C GLY A 51 18.26 -0.94 2.46
N ILE A 52 16.96 -0.61 2.46
CA ILE A 52 15.92 -1.52 1.96
C ILE A 52 16.09 -1.79 0.46
N TYR A 53 16.33 -0.76 -0.35
CA TYR A 53 16.51 -0.94 -1.79
C TYR A 53 17.80 -1.66 -2.15
N GLU A 54 18.88 -1.46 -1.40
CA GLU A 54 20.13 -2.20 -1.60
C GLU A 54 19.92 -3.70 -1.36
N VAL A 55 19.23 -4.05 -0.27
CA VAL A 55 18.86 -5.43 0.03
C VAL A 55 17.96 -6.03 -1.06
N ASP A 56 16.96 -5.28 -1.52
CA ASP A 56 16.01 -5.76 -2.53
C ASP A 56 16.67 -5.96 -3.90
N ARG A 57 17.47 -4.99 -4.36
CA ARG A 57 18.16 -5.06 -5.67
C ARG A 57 19.14 -6.22 -5.77
N GLY A 58 19.73 -6.65 -4.65
CA GLY A 58 20.64 -7.79 -4.61
C GLY A 58 19.95 -9.16 -4.71
N LYS A 59 18.61 -9.22 -4.62
CA LYS A 59 17.89 -10.49 -4.64
C LYS A 59 17.62 -10.96 -6.07
N LYS A 60 17.90 -12.25 -6.30
CA LYS A 60 17.56 -12.94 -7.55
C LYS A 60 16.05 -13.06 -7.76
N LEU A 61 15.30 -13.32 -6.67
CA LEU A 61 13.84 -13.39 -6.67
C LEU A 61 13.29 -12.14 -6.00
N ARG A 62 12.63 -11.29 -6.80
CA ARG A 62 12.07 -10.00 -6.36
C ARG A 62 10.59 -9.82 -6.68
N CYS A 63 10.10 -10.48 -7.72
CA CYS A 63 8.71 -10.39 -8.14
C CYS A 63 7.87 -11.45 -7.42
N SER A 64 6.74 -11.05 -6.84
CA SER A 64 5.87 -11.96 -6.09
C SER A 64 5.37 -13.15 -6.92
N HIS A 65 5.15 -12.97 -8.22
CA HIS A 65 4.68 -14.04 -9.13
C HIS A 65 5.77 -15.06 -9.47
N GLU A 66 7.05 -14.78 -9.20
CA GLU A 66 8.17 -15.72 -9.37
C GLU A 66 8.45 -16.52 -8.08
N ASN A 67 7.83 -16.15 -6.96
CA ASN A 67 8.05 -16.80 -5.68
C ASN A 67 7.32 -18.16 -5.62
N LEU A 68 8.07 -19.26 -5.47
CA LEU A 68 7.54 -20.62 -5.45
C LEU A 68 6.47 -20.83 -4.37
N SER A 69 6.64 -20.27 -3.18
CA SER A 69 5.64 -20.38 -2.11
C SER A 69 4.35 -19.65 -2.45
N VAL A 70 4.43 -18.52 -3.16
CA VAL A 70 3.23 -17.82 -3.65
C VAL A 70 2.56 -18.64 -4.75
N GLN A 71 3.33 -19.18 -5.70
CA GLN A 71 2.79 -20.04 -6.76
C GLN A 71 2.09 -21.29 -6.22
N GLN A 72 2.70 -21.96 -5.22
CA GLN A 72 2.09 -23.10 -4.53
C GLN A 72 0.81 -22.71 -3.80
N LEU A 73 0.81 -21.60 -3.05
CA LEU A 73 -0.38 -21.10 -2.35
C LEU A 73 -1.56 -20.87 -3.31
N TYR A 74 -1.30 -20.31 -4.50
CA TYR A 74 -2.33 -20.16 -5.52
C TYR A 74 -2.75 -21.50 -6.11
N THR A 75 -1.80 -22.33 -6.53
CA THR A 75 -2.10 -23.61 -7.20
C THR A 75 -2.89 -24.57 -6.30
N GLU A 76 -2.52 -24.67 -5.02
CA GLU A 76 -3.05 -25.67 -4.09
C GLU A 76 -4.28 -25.16 -3.31
N PHE A 77 -4.43 -23.84 -3.14
CA PHE A 77 -5.47 -23.29 -2.28
C PHE A 77 -6.28 -22.15 -2.93
N LEU A 78 -5.64 -21.04 -3.34
CA LEU A 78 -6.35 -19.82 -3.77
C LEU A 78 -6.83 -19.84 -5.23
N GLU A 79 -6.48 -20.87 -6.00
CA GLU A 79 -6.71 -21.02 -7.44
C GLU A 79 -5.95 -19.98 -8.27
N HIS A 80 -6.62 -18.90 -8.69
CA HIS A 80 -6.02 -17.81 -9.46
C HIS A 80 -6.32 -16.44 -8.84
N PRO A 81 -5.53 -15.39 -9.11
CA PRO A 81 -5.86 -14.03 -8.68
C PRO A 81 -7.28 -13.65 -9.11
N GLY A 82 -8.08 -13.13 -8.17
CA GLY A 82 -9.46 -12.75 -8.42
C GLY A 82 -10.47 -13.91 -8.48
N SER A 83 -10.08 -15.16 -8.17
CA SER A 83 -11.02 -16.27 -7.96
C SER A 83 -11.97 -15.98 -6.79
N HIS A 84 -13.02 -16.80 -6.63
CA HIS A 84 -13.92 -16.69 -5.48
C HIS A 84 -13.17 -16.83 -4.15
N LYS A 85 -12.28 -17.83 -4.03
CA LYS A 85 -11.45 -18.00 -2.82
C LYS A 85 -10.49 -16.83 -2.59
N SER A 86 -9.80 -16.36 -3.63
CA SER A 86 -8.90 -15.20 -3.53
C SER A 86 -9.67 -13.96 -3.04
N HIS A 87 -10.88 -13.73 -3.57
CA HIS A 87 -11.75 -12.65 -3.13
C HIS A 87 -12.17 -12.82 -1.66
N GLN A 88 -12.59 -14.01 -1.27
CA GLN A 88 -13.03 -14.31 0.10
C GLN A 88 -11.92 -14.06 1.14
N TYR A 89 -10.67 -14.43 0.85
CA TYR A 89 -9.59 -14.39 1.83
C TYR A 89 -8.70 -13.14 1.75
N LEU A 90 -8.52 -12.55 0.57
CA LEU A 90 -7.53 -11.48 0.33
C LEU A 90 -8.16 -10.13 -0.02
N HIS A 91 -9.45 -10.08 -0.34
CA HIS A 91 -10.15 -8.83 -0.62
C HIS A 91 -11.01 -8.43 0.59
N THR A 92 -11.39 -7.15 0.63
CA THR A 92 -12.20 -6.60 1.71
C THR A 92 -13.15 -5.54 1.18
N HIS A 93 -14.09 -5.11 2.02
CA HIS A 93 -15.06 -4.08 1.71
C HIS A 93 -14.98 -2.95 2.72
N TYR A 94 -15.35 -1.75 2.27
CA TYR A 94 -15.42 -0.56 3.11
C TYR A 94 -16.88 -0.16 3.29
N HIS A 95 -17.24 0.25 4.51
CA HIS A 95 -18.56 0.77 4.82
C HIS A 95 -18.47 2.24 5.25
N SER A 96 -19.53 3.01 4.95
CA SER A 96 -19.65 4.39 5.42
C SER A 96 -19.59 4.43 6.95
N ARG A 97 -18.75 5.32 7.48
CA ARG A 97 -18.65 5.58 8.92
C ARG A 97 -19.33 6.89 9.32
N LYS A 98 -20.20 7.46 8.46
CA LYS A 98 -20.98 8.65 8.81
C LYS A 98 -21.86 8.32 10.02
N LYS A 99 -21.73 9.12 11.09
CA LYS A 99 -22.59 9.01 12.29
C LYS A 99 -24.05 9.18 11.86
N GLY A 100 -24.87 8.14 12.01
CA GLY A 100 -26.32 8.15 11.72
C GLY A 100 -26.84 7.02 10.84
N GLU A 101 -25.96 6.24 10.18
CA GLU A 101 -26.35 5.14 9.28
C GLU A 101 -25.86 3.77 9.79
N LEU A 102 -25.91 3.53 11.10
CA LEU A 102 -25.82 2.18 11.64
C LEU A 102 -27.26 1.69 11.87
N LYS A 103 -27.76 0.88 10.94
CA LYS A 103 -28.85 -0.07 11.24
C LYS A 103 -28.24 -1.28 11.94
#